data_AF-A0AAD9DB30-F1
#
_entry.id   AF-A0AAD9DB30-F1
#
_cell.length_a   1.000
_cell.length_b   1.000
_cell.length_c   1.000
_cell.angle_alpha   90.00
_cell.angle_beta   90.00
_cell.angle_gamma   90.00
#
_symmetry.space_group_name_H-M   'P 1'
#
loop_
_entity.id
_entity.type
_entity.pdbx_description
1 polymer ?
#
loop_
_entity_poly.entity_id
_entity_poly.type
_entity_poly.pdbx_seq_one_letter_code
_entity_poly.pdbx_strand_id
1 'polypeptide(L)'
;MPTTSTMTTATITNYTGFTSTFVDRIATSRRRLDQYVETNKQKADALVAELKTCEANEQSKIDSLLRQLKSLQYERGVAKDANKAAAAGTDGVTGVAEQRKKLEHKQAKLQQEVEMLQSKNRMEQSHLEEVLVKEKKARQQAQEVRAKKMEIEAQRGMTMEDLTKGLLNYKYTGLAFQKGDNGALNFKFTKIDHDHPDKPFTFALILDPDTDLYQLTDCNPRLDQKDIDEVLNVLNADKHGFNGLVVRMRKLFKETL
;
A
#
# COMPACT_ATOMS: atom_id res chain seq x y z
N MET A 1 8.75 27.02 20.84
CA MET A 1 9.33 27.76 19.70
C MET A 1 9.56 26.78 18.57
N PRO A 2 8.87 26.87 17.43
CA PRO A 2 9.04 25.92 16.34
C PRO A 2 10.18 26.39 15.42
N THR A 3 11.20 25.55 15.28
CA THR A 3 12.30 25.72 14.33
C THR A 3 11.80 25.36 12.94
N THR A 4 11.51 26.37 12.12
CA THR A 4 11.24 26.25 10.69
C THR A 4 12.53 25.86 9.96
N SER A 5 12.65 24.58 9.62
CA SER A 5 13.73 24.06 8.79
C SER A 5 13.46 24.41 7.33
N THR A 6 14.12 25.45 6.83
CA THR A 6 14.11 25.87 5.43
C THR A 6 14.91 24.87 4.59
N MET A 7 14.22 24.01 3.85
CA MET A 7 14.86 23.16 2.84
C MET A 7 15.24 24.00 1.62
N THR A 8 16.54 24.18 1.44
CA THR A 8 17.19 24.81 0.29
C THR A 8 16.97 23.96 -0.95
N THR A 9 16.14 24.45 -1.88
CA THR A 9 15.91 23.84 -3.19
C THR A 9 17.15 24.08 -4.06
N ALA A 10 18.07 23.11 -4.07
CA ALA A 10 19.19 23.09 -5.00
C ALA A 10 18.66 22.84 -6.42
N THR A 11 18.82 23.84 -7.29
CA THR A 11 18.59 23.77 -8.74
C THR A 11 19.62 22.83 -9.34
N ILE A 12 19.27 21.55 -9.48
CA ILE A 12 20.05 20.58 -10.25
C ILE A 12 19.70 20.80 -11.72
N THR A 13 20.44 21.69 -12.37
CA THR A 13 20.45 21.81 -13.82
C THR A 13 21.46 20.85 -14.43
N ASN A 14 20.92 19.99 -15.29
CA ASN A 14 21.53 19.41 -16.49
C ASN A 14 21.96 17.93 -16.46
N TYR A 15 21.55 17.27 -17.54
CA TYR A 15 22.09 16.04 -18.13
C TYR A 15 21.62 14.69 -17.57
N THR A 16 20.30 14.49 -17.53
CA THR A 16 19.75 13.13 -17.67
C THR A 16 18.76 13.18 -18.82
N GLY A 17 18.87 12.26 -19.79
CA GLY A 17 18.02 12.21 -21.00
C GLY A 17 16.55 11.88 -20.72
N PHE A 18 16.03 12.24 -19.55
CA PHE A 18 14.62 12.14 -19.21
C PHE A 18 13.88 13.33 -19.80
N THR A 19 12.75 13.06 -20.45
CA THR A 19 11.87 14.09 -20.97
C THR A 19 11.37 14.97 -19.82
N SER A 20 11.20 16.28 -20.03
CA SER A 20 10.63 17.20 -19.02
C SER A 20 9.36 16.65 -18.37
N THR A 21 8.53 15.97 -19.18
CA THR A 21 7.28 15.32 -18.76
C THR A 21 7.49 14.21 -17.72
N PHE A 22 8.62 13.52 -17.73
CA PHE A 22 8.96 12.50 -16.73
C PHE A 22 9.35 13.14 -15.40
N VAL A 23 10.14 14.22 -15.43
CA VAL A 23 10.52 14.99 -14.24
C VAL A 23 9.27 15.58 -13.57
N ASP A 24 8.35 16.13 -14.36
CA ASP A 24 7.08 16.68 -13.86
C ASP A 24 6.20 15.60 -13.22
N ARG A 25 6.16 14.39 -13.81
CA ARG A 25 5.44 13.25 -13.23
C ARG A 25 6.04 12.80 -11.90
N ILE A 26 7.36 12.74 -11.78
CA ILE A 26 8.05 12.43 -10.51
C ILE A 26 7.78 13.50 -9.46
N ALA A 27 7.85 14.78 -9.84
CA ALA A 27 7.56 15.88 -8.91
C ALA A 27 6.11 15.80 -8.41
N THR A 28 5.17 15.45 -9.30
CA THR A 28 3.75 15.28 -8.94
C THR A 28 3.53 14.08 -8.04
N SER A 29 4.16 12.93 -8.34
CA SER A 29 4.03 11.73 -7.50
C SER A 29 4.63 11.95 -6.11
N ARG A 30 5.77 12.65 -6.02
CA ARG A 30 6.39 13.05 -4.75
C ARG A 30 5.46 13.93 -3.92
N ARG A 31 4.89 14.99 -4.52
CA ARG A 31 3.92 15.87 -3.82
C ARG A 31 2.71 15.09 -3.28
N ARG A 32 2.18 14.15 -4.06
CA ARG A 32 1.06 13.30 -3.61
C ARG A 32 1.45 12.41 -2.44
N LEU A 33 2.66 11.85 -2.47
CA LEU A 33 3.18 11.04 -1.38
C LEU A 33 3.38 11.88 -0.12
N ASP A 34 3.98 13.05 -0.23
CA ASP A 34 4.19 13.98 0.89
C ASP A 34 2.85 14.39 1.51
N GLN A 35 1.85 14.72 0.70
CA GLN A 35 0.50 15.05 1.17
C GLN A 35 -0.17 13.86 1.89
N TYR A 36 -0.01 12.65 1.36
CA TYR A 36 -0.55 11.44 1.98
C TYR A 36 0.13 11.14 3.33
N VAL A 37 1.46 11.29 3.42
CA VAL A 37 2.22 11.12 4.66
C VAL A 37 1.78 12.15 5.70
N GLU A 38 1.67 13.42 5.31
CA GLU A 38 1.25 14.49 6.22
C GLU A 38 -0.18 14.27 6.73
N THR A 39 -1.09 13.84 5.86
CA THR A 39 -2.48 13.54 6.26
C THR A 39 -2.56 12.37 7.24
N ASN A 40 -1.77 11.31 7.03
CA ASN A 40 -1.74 10.18 7.96
C ASN A 40 -1.07 10.53 9.29
N LYS A 41 -0.03 11.36 9.26
CA LYS A 41 0.60 11.89 10.47
C LYS A 41 -0.41 12.68 11.30
N GLN A 42 -1.16 13.60 10.69
CA GLN A 42 -2.20 14.37 11.37
C GLN A 42 -3.29 13.48 11.98
N LYS A 43 -3.71 12.42 11.28
CA LYS A 43 -4.65 11.43 11.83
C LYS A 43 -4.08 10.67 13.03
N ALA A 44 -2.82 10.25 12.95
CA ALA A 44 -2.15 9.57 14.05
C ALA A 44 -2.00 10.49 15.27
N ASP A 45 -1.60 11.74 15.06
CA ASP A 45 -1.48 12.74 16.13
C ASP A 45 -2.83 13.04 16.79
N ALA A 46 -3.92 13.12 16.00
CA ALA A 46 -5.27 13.30 16.51
C ALA A 46 -5.73 12.10 17.37
N LEU A 47 -5.49 10.86 16.94
CA LEU A 47 -5.80 9.67 17.72
C LEU A 47 -4.99 9.61 19.03
N VAL A 48 -3.72 9.99 19.01
CA VAL A 48 -2.89 10.05 20.22
C VAL A 48 -3.43 11.10 21.19
N ALA A 49 -3.88 12.26 20.68
CA ALA A 49 -4.49 13.29 21.52
C ALA A 49 -5.80 12.80 22.16
N GLU A 50 -6.65 12.10 21.41
CA GLU A 50 -7.91 11.51 21.90
C GLU A 50 -7.67 10.41 22.95
N LEU A 51 -6.67 9.55 22.74
CA LEU A 51 -6.30 8.53 23.74
C LEU A 51 -5.82 9.16 25.04
N LYS A 52 -5.00 10.23 24.96
CA LYS A 52 -4.51 10.95 26.15
C LYS A 52 -5.64 11.63 26.93
N THR A 53 -6.63 12.20 26.25
CA THR A 53 -7.77 12.82 26.94
C THR A 53 -8.66 11.76 27.58
N CYS A 54 -8.87 10.61 26.92
CA CYS A 54 -9.58 9.48 27.48
C CYS A 54 -8.88 8.92 28.74
N GLU A 55 -7.56 8.73 28.69
CA GLU A 55 -6.75 8.27 29.81
C GLU A 55 -6.84 9.24 31.01
N ALA A 56 -6.74 10.55 30.77
CA ALA A 56 -6.88 11.56 31.82
C ALA A 56 -8.28 11.54 32.47
N ASN A 57 -9.34 11.32 31.68
CA ASN A 57 -10.71 11.22 32.19
C ASN A 57 -10.91 9.97 33.06
N GLU A 58 -10.40 8.82 32.62
CA GLU A 58 -10.47 7.59 33.41
C GLU A 58 -9.63 7.70 34.69
N GLN A 59 -8.46 8.32 34.64
CA GLN A 59 -7.65 8.56 35.84
C GLN A 59 -8.39 9.45 36.86
N SER A 60 -9.04 10.52 36.40
CA SER A 60 -9.86 11.39 37.25
C SER A 60 -11.02 10.62 37.91
N LYS A 61 -11.64 9.70 37.17
CA LYS A 61 -12.71 8.84 37.67
C LYS A 61 -12.21 7.86 38.73
N ILE A 62 -11.05 7.24 38.52
CA ILE A 62 -10.39 6.38 39.50
C ILE A 62 -10.09 7.16 40.78
N ASP A 63 -9.53 8.37 40.66
CA ASP A 63 -9.21 9.21 41.82
C ASP A 63 -10.46 9.61 42.62
N SER A 64 -11.56 9.91 41.93
CA SER A 64 -12.87 10.17 42.55
C SER A 64 -13.37 8.96 43.33
N LEU A 65 -13.34 7.77 42.72
CA LEU A 65 -13.75 6.52 43.38
C LEU A 65 -12.86 6.19 44.58
N LEU A 66 -11.55 6.42 44.50
CA LEU A 66 -10.63 6.24 45.62
C LEU A 66 -10.93 7.20 46.78
N ARG A 67 -11.31 8.45 46.49
CA ARG A 67 -11.75 9.40 47.52
C ARG A 67 -13.03 8.95 48.19
N GLN A 68 -14.03 8.49 47.42
CA GLN A 68 -15.28 7.94 47.95
C GLN A 68 -15.03 6.68 48.80
N LEU A 69 -14.12 5.80 48.37
CA LEU A 69 -13.76 4.62 49.15
C LEU A 69 -13.11 5.01 50.49
N LYS A 70 -12.19 5.99 50.48
CA LYS A 70 -11.55 6.50 51.70
C LYS A 70 -12.55 7.16 52.65
N SER A 71 -13.51 7.93 52.15
CA SER A 71 -14.54 8.53 53.00
C SER A 71 -15.43 7.46 53.64
N LEU A 72 -15.85 6.45 52.88
CA LEU A 72 -16.61 5.31 53.42
C LEU A 72 -15.81 4.50 54.45
N GLN A 73 -14.50 4.32 54.24
CA GLN A 73 -13.62 3.67 55.22
C GLN A 73 -13.49 4.49 56.50
N TYR A 74 -13.35 5.81 56.39
CA TYR A 74 -13.32 6.72 57.53
C TYR A 74 -14.63 6.69 58.31
N GLU A 75 -15.78 6.78 57.63
CA GLU A 75 -17.11 6.64 58.25
C GLU A 75 -17.26 5.30 58.98
N ARG A 76 -16.76 4.20 58.39
CA ARG A 76 -16.76 2.87 59.05
C ARG A 76 -15.79 2.78 60.23
N GLY A 77 -14.64 3.44 60.16
CA GLY A 77 -13.64 3.50 61.24
C GLY A 77 -14.14 4.33 62.43
N VAL A 78 -14.67 5.52 62.16
CA VAL A 78 -15.30 6.39 63.17
C VAL A 78 -16.52 5.71 63.79
N ALA A 79 -17.32 4.97 63.02
CA ALA A 79 -18.41 4.18 63.58
C ALA A 79 -17.94 3.02 64.48
N LYS A 80 -16.73 2.47 64.25
CA LYS A 80 -16.13 1.47 65.14
C LYS A 80 -15.62 2.08 66.44
N ASP A 81 -15.02 3.27 66.40
CA ASP A 81 -14.53 3.96 67.61
C ASP A 81 -15.67 4.55 68.44
N ALA A 82 -16.73 5.06 67.80
CA ALA A 82 -17.97 5.48 68.48
C ALA A 82 -18.70 4.30 69.15
N ASN A 83 -18.73 3.12 68.52
CA ASN A 83 -19.29 1.91 69.14
C ASN A 83 -18.40 1.36 70.27
N LYS A 84 -17.08 1.60 70.26
CA LYS A 84 -16.18 1.25 71.37
C LYS A 84 -16.35 2.19 72.57
N ALA A 85 -16.63 3.47 72.34
CA ALA A 85 -16.96 4.44 73.39
C ALA A 85 -18.37 4.21 73.98
N ALA A 86 -19.35 3.78 73.17
CA ALA A 86 -20.69 3.43 73.63
C ALA A 86 -20.78 2.10 74.39
N ALA A 87 -19.80 1.20 74.24
CA ALA A 87 -19.76 -0.07 74.98
C ALA A 87 -19.37 0.06 76.46
N ALA A 88 -19.05 1.27 76.94
CA ALA A 88 -18.81 1.56 78.36
C ALA A 88 -20.02 2.20 79.08
N GLY A 89 -21.16 2.38 78.40
CA GLY A 89 -22.38 2.95 78.95
C GLY A 89 -23.58 2.00 78.82
N THR A 90 -23.96 1.40 79.94
CA THR A 90 -25.24 0.73 80.18
C THR A 90 -26.43 1.64 79.86
N ASP A 91 -27.10 1.40 78.74
CA ASP A 91 -28.57 1.33 78.56
C ASP A 91 -28.92 1.44 77.07
N GLY A 92 -29.37 0.34 76.45
CA GLY A 92 -29.69 0.36 75.02
C GLY A 92 -30.02 -0.98 74.40
N VAL A 93 -30.78 -1.83 75.10
CA VAL A 93 -31.19 -3.17 74.62
C VAL A 93 -32.08 -3.10 73.37
N THR A 94 -32.60 -1.92 73.00
CA THR A 94 -33.38 -1.68 71.77
C THR A 94 -32.53 -1.33 70.52
N GLY A 95 -31.27 -0.89 70.67
CA GLY A 95 -30.44 -0.43 69.53
C GLY A 95 -29.65 -1.54 68.82
N VAL A 96 -29.27 -2.60 69.53
CA VAL A 96 -28.45 -3.70 68.99
C VAL A 96 -29.24 -4.56 67.98
N ALA A 97 -30.53 -4.75 68.21
CA ALA A 97 -31.42 -5.48 67.30
C ALA A 97 -31.59 -4.74 65.96
N GLU A 98 -31.75 -3.41 65.99
CA GLU A 98 -31.80 -2.60 64.77
C GLU A 98 -30.47 -2.55 64.02
N GLN A 99 -29.34 -2.51 64.75
CA GLN A 99 -28.02 -2.57 64.13
C GLN A 99 -27.77 -3.92 63.45
N ARG A 100 -28.19 -5.05 64.06
CA ARG A 100 -28.14 -6.37 63.41
C ARG A 100 -28.95 -6.40 62.12
N LYS A 101 -30.18 -5.88 62.15
CA LYS A 101 -31.06 -5.83 60.97
C LYS A 101 -30.45 -4.96 59.86
N LYS A 102 -29.82 -3.83 60.20
CA LYS A 102 -29.09 -2.98 59.26
C LYS A 102 -27.84 -3.67 58.68
N LEU A 103 -27.13 -4.45 59.47
CA LEU A 103 -25.95 -5.20 59.03
C LEU A 103 -26.35 -6.37 58.12
N GLU A 104 -27.40 -7.12 58.46
CA GLU A 104 -27.95 -8.17 57.60
C GLU A 104 -28.42 -7.61 56.26
N HIS A 105 -29.11 -6.47 56.27
CA HIS A 105 -29.54 -5.82 55.02
C HIS A 105 -28.35 -5.35 54.17
N LYS A 106 -27.29 -4.81 54.80
CA LYS A 106 -26.05 -4.44 54.10
C LYS A 106 -25.31 -5.67 53.57
N GLN A 107 -25.29 -6.77 54.32
CA GLN A 107 -24.65 -8.02 53.91
C GLN A 107 -25.38 -8.64 52.71
N ALA A 108 -26.71 -8.64 52.72
CA ALA A 108 -27.52 -9.07 51.59
C ALA A 108 -27.29 -8.20 50.35
N LYS A 109 -27.23 -6.88 50.51
CA LYS A 109 -26.94 -5.95 49.41
C LYS A 109 -25.54 -6.17 48.81
N LEU A 110 -24.54 -6.37 49.67
CA LEU A 110 -23.17 -6.67 49.23
C LEU A 110 -23.07 -8.03 48.53
N GLN A 111 -23.78 -9.06 49.01
CA GLN A 111 -23.84 -10.36 48.32
C GLN A 111 -24.44 -10.22 46.92
N GLN A 112 -25.54 -9.47 46.79
CA GLN A 112 -26.17 -9.22 45.50
C GLN A 112 -25.24 -8.45 44.54
N GLU A 113 -24.47 -7.49 45.07
CA GLU A 113 -23.49 -6.73 44.29
C GLU A 113 -22.30 -7.61 43.86
N VAL A 114 -21.82 -8.50 44.72
CA VAL A 114 -20.78 -9.47 44.38
C VAL A 114 -21.25 -10.43 43.28
N GLU A 115 -22.47 -10.96 43.38
CA GLU A 115 -23.03 -11.83 42.33
C GLU A 115 -23.18 -11.11 41.00
N MET A 116 -23.63 -9.85 41.03
CA MET A 116 -23.73 -9.01 39.83
C MET A 116 -22.36 -8.77 39.19
N LEU A 117 -21.35 -8.41 39.99
CA LEU A 117 -19.99 -8.18 39.52
C LEU A 117 -19.35 -9.46 38.97
N GLN A 118 -19.58 -10.61 39.61
CA GLN A 118 -19.11 -11.90 39.10
C GLN A 118 -19.78 -12.25 37.75
N SER A 119 -21.08 -11.99 37.61
CA SER A 119 -21.80 -12.19 36.35
C SER A 119 -21.23 -11.29 35.24
N LYS A 120 -20.99 -10.00 35.56
CA LYS A 120 -20.41 -9.05 34.61
C LYS A 120 -18.99 -9.44 34.20
N ASN A 121 -18.15 -9.85 35.15
CA ASN A 121 -16.78 -10.27 34.88
C ASN A 121 -16.74 -11.51 33.97
N ARG A 122 -17.65 -12.48 34.18
CA ARG A 122 -17.78 -13.65 33.28
C ARG A 122 -18.17 -13.25 31.85
N MET A 123 -19.08 -12.28 31.69
CA MET A 123 -19.44 -11.76 30.37
C MET A 123 -18.27 -11.03 29.70
N GLU A 124 -17.55 -10.19 30.44
CA GLU A 124 -16.39 -9.46 29.93
C GLU A 124 -15.24 -10.42 29.54
N GLN A 125 -15.00 -11.48 30.31
CA GLN A 125 -14.03 -12.52 29.97
C GLN A 125 -14.39 -13.25 28.67
N SER A 126 -15.65 -13.65 28.52
CA SER A 126 -16.15 -14.29 27.28
C SER A 126 -15.98 -13.36 26.07
N HIS A 127 -16.31 -12.06 26.23
CA HIS A 127 -16.15 -11.08 25.17
C HIS A 127 -14.67 -10.86 24.80
N LEU A 128 -13.78 -10.81 25.80
CA LEU A 128 -12.35 -10.69 25.58
C LEU A 128 -11.80 -11.87 24.77
N GLU A 129 -12.22 -13.09 25.11
CA GLU A 129 -11.82 -14.30 24.38
C GLU A 129 -12.29 -14.26 22.92
N GLU A 130 -13.53 -13.83 22.67
CA GLU A 130 -14.07 -13.66 21.32
C GLU A 130 -13.25 -12.63 20.51
N VAL A 131 -12.88 -11.50 21.13
CA VAL A 131 -12.05 -10.46 20.49
C VAL A 131 -10.66 -10.99 20.17
N LEU A 132 -10.03 -11.73 21.07
CA LEU A 132 -8.70 -12.33 20.84
C LEU A 132 -8.71 -13.33 19.68
N VAL A 133 -9.77 -14.15 19.57
CA VAL A 133 -9.94 -15.07 18.45
C VAL A 133 -10.08 -14.32 17.12
N LYS A 134 -10.88 -13.24 17.11
CA LYS A 134 -11.05 -12.38 15.92
C LYS A 134 -9.74 -11.68 15.52
N GLU A 135 -9.00 -11.14 16.48
CA GLU A 135 -7.71 -10.49 16.25
C GLU A 135 -6.69 -11.46 15.65
N LYS A 136 -6.57 -12.67 16.23
CA LYS A 136 -5.68 -13.70 15.71
C LYS A 136 -6.02 -14.08 14.27
N LYS A 137 -7.30 -14.24 13.95
CA LYS A 137 -7.76 -14.55 12.59
C LYS A 137 -7.46 -13.41 11.62
N ALA A 138 -7.73 -12.17 12.01
CA ALA A 138 -7.42 -10.99 11.19
C ALA A 138 -5.91 -10.87 10.92
N ARG A 139 -5.08 -11.15 11.92
CA ARG A 139 -3.62 -11.12 11.80
C ARG A 139 -3.08 -12.20 10.86
N GLN A 140 -3.64 -13.42 10.91
CA GLN A 140 -3.31 -14.49 9.97
C GLN A 140 -3.67 -14.11 8.53
N GLN A 141 -4.89 -13.62 8.31
CA GLN A 141 -5.33 -13.15 6.99
C GLN A 141 -4.44 -12.02 6.45
N ALA A 142 -4.07 -11.05 7.31
CA ALA A 142 -3.16 -9.97 6.91
C ALA A 142 -1.76 -10.49 6.53
N GLN A 143 -1.25 -11.52 7.20
CA GLN A 143 0.02 -12.16 6.85
C GLN A 143 -0.05 -12.90 5.52
N GLU A 144 -1.13 -13.65 5.27
CA GLU A 144 -1.34 -14.35 3.99
C GLU A 144 -1.41 -13.37 2.82
N VAL A 145 -2.13 -12.26 2.98
CA VAL A 145 -2.22 -11.23 1.94
C VAL A 145 -0.86 -10.59 1.67
N ARG A 146 -0.06 -10.32 2.71
CA ARG A 146 1.32 -9.81 2.54
C ARG A 146 2.22 -10.79 1.82
N ALA A 147 2.14 -12.08 2.15
CA ALA A 147 2.92 -13.13 1.49
C ALA A 147 2.57 -13.21 -0.01
N LYS A 148 1.27 -13.29 -0.34
CA LYS A 148 0.80 -13.31 -1.73
C LYS A 148 1.22 -12.05 -2.51
N LYS A 149 1.17 -10.89 -1.87
CA LYS A 149 1.60 -9.63 -2.50
C LYS A 149 3.09 -9.68 -2.85
N MET A 150 3.96 -10.14 -1.94
CA MET A 150 5.39 -10.27 -2.20
C MET A 150 5.68 -11.25 -3.34
N GLU A 151 4.95 -12.37 -3.40
CA GLU A 151 5.10 -13.34 -4.49
C GLU A 151 4.72 -12.75 -5.85
N ILE A 152 3.58 -12.05 -5.93
CA ILE A 152 3.14 -11.38 -7.17
C ILE A 152 4.14 -10.30 -7.60
N GLU A 153 4.67 -9.54 -6.65
CA GLU A 153 5.69 -8.52 -6.94
C GLU A 153 7.01 -9.14 -7.43
N ALA A 154 7.44 -10.26 -6.84
CA ALA A 154 8.62 -11.00 -7.28
C ALA A 154 8.44 -11.56 -8.71
N GLN A 155 7.29 -12.18 -9.00
CA GLN A 155 6.97 -12.68 -10.34
C GLN A 155 6.95 -11.53 -11.37
N ARG A 156 6.32 -10.39 -11.03
CA ARG A 156 6.33 -9.21 -11.89
C ARG A 156 7.73 -8.65 -12.09
N GLY A 157 8.56 -8.60 -11.06
CA GLY A 157 9.96 -8.19 -11.13
C GLY A 157 10.74 -9.03 -12.14
N MET A 158 10.65 -10.36 -12.03
CA MET A 158 11.30 -11.28 -12.98
C MET A 158 10.83 -11.04 -14.42
N THR A 159 9.53 -10.88 -14.65
CA THR A 159 9.01 -10.61 -16.01
C THR A 159 9.50 -9.28 -16.60
N MET A 160 9.67 -8.25 -15.79
CA MET A 160 10.19 -6.96 -16.26
C MET A 160 11.68 -7.03 -16.58
N GLU A 161 12.47 -7.71 -15.76
CA GLU A 161 13.90 -7.91 -16.00
C GLU A 161 14.13 -8.73 -17.27
N ASP A 162 13.36 -9.79 -17.49
CA ASP A 162 13.42 -10.62 -18.69
C ASP A 162 13.02 -9.84 -19.95
N LEU A 163 11.95 -9.05 -19.88
CA LEU A 163 11.53 -8.19 -20.99
C LEU A 163 12.59 -7.12 -21.29
N THR A 164 13.18 -6.52 -20.25
CA THR A 164 14.23 -5.50 -20.39
C THR A 164 15.49 -6.10 -21.01
N LYS A 165 15.89 -7.30 -20.57
CA LYS A 165 17.03 -8.04 -21.13
C LYS A 165 16.77 -8.45 -22.58
N GLY A 166 15.56 -8.93 -22.89
CA GLY A 166 15.13 -9.23 -24.25
C GLY A 166 15.22 -7.99 -25.15
N LEU A 167 14.72 -6.84 -24.69
CA LEU A 167 14.78 -5.59 -25.42
C LEU A 167 16.23 -5.10 -25.62
N LEU A 168 17.09 -5.22 -24.60
CA LEU A 168 18.51 -4.89 -24.71
C LEU A 168 19.21 -5.78 -25.75
N ASN A 169 18.95 -7.08 -25.72
CA ASN A 169 19.48 -8.05 -26.67
C ASN A 169 19.04 -7.73 -28.10
N TYR A 170 17.77 -7.35 -28.30
CA TYR A 170 17.27 -6.90 -29.60
C TYR A 170 18.01 -5.66 -30.10
N LYS A 171 18.32 -4.69 -29.23
CA LYS A 171 19.08 -3.48 -29.60
C LYS A 171 20.47 -3.83 -30.18
N TYR A 172 21.11 -4.90 -29.71
CA TYR A 172 22.42 -5.31 -30.25
C TYR A 172 22.35 -5.84 -31.69
N THR A 173 21.21 -6.39 -32.11
CA THR A 173 21.00 -6.92 -33.47
C THR A 173 21.03 -5.84 -34.56
N GLY A 174 20.95 -4.57 -34.16
CA GLY A 174 20.82 -3.43 -35.05
C GLY A 174 19.39 -3.22 -35.56
N LEU A 175 18.40 -3.96 -35.08
CA LEU A 175 16.99 -3.78 -35.46
C LEU A 175 16.24 -3.00 -34.39
N ALA A 176 15.54 -1.94 -34.82
CA ALA A 176 14.60 -1.19 -34.01
C ALA A 176 13.24 -1.09 -34.71
N PHE A 177 12.18 -1.12 -33.91
CA PHE A 177 10.80 -0.94 -34.35
C PHE A 177 10.28 0.39 -33.81
N GLN A 178 9.61 1.16 -34.64
CA GLN A 178 8.97 2.41 -34.25
C GLN A 178 7.53 2.41 -34.78
N LYS A 179 6.60 2.92 -33.97
CA LYS A 179 5.25 3.17 -34.45
C LYS A 179 5.31 4.38 -35.39
N GLY A 180 4.98 4.16 -36.65
CA GLY A 180 4.83 5.20 -37.65
C GLY A 180 3.45 5.85 -37.62
N ASP A 181 3.26 6.82 -38.50
CA ASP A 181 1.98 7.49 -38.68
C ASP A 181 0.93 6.53 -39.28
N ASN A 182 -0.34 6.81 -39.03
CA ASN A 182 -1.48 6.03 -39.54
C ASN A 182 -1.44 4.52 -39.18
N GLY A 183 -0.77 4.18 -38.08
CA GLY A 183 -0.66 2.79 -37.64
C GLY A 183 0.39 1.97 -38.39
N ALA A 184 1.22 2.60 -39.22
CA ALA A 184 2.37 1.94 -39.84
C ALA A 184 3.38 1.46 -38.78
N LEU A 185 4.10 0.38 -39.11
CA LEU A 185 5.21 -0.14 -38.34
C LEU A 185 6.51 0.15 -39.10
N ASN A 186 7.34 1.02 -38.52
CA ASN A 186 8.62 1.42 -39.09
C ASN A 186 9.73 0.51 -38.57
N PHE A 187 10.46 -0.09 -39.49
CA PHE A 187 11.63 -0.93 -39.24
C PHE A 187 12.86 -0.09 -39.52
N LYS A 188 13.82 -0.11 -38.59
CA LYS A 188 15.10 0.56 -38.73
C LYS A 188 16.21 -0.44 -38.45
N PHE A 189 16.99 -0.75 -39.48
CA PHE A 189 18.23 -1.50 -39.35
C PHE A 189 19.42 -0.54 -39.25
N THR A 190 20.38 -0.94 -38.44
CA THR A 190 21.74 -0.41 -38.36
C THR A 190 22.71 -1.59 -38.42
N LYS A 191 24.01 -1.31 -38.50
CA LYS A 191 25.08 -2.31 -38.59
C LYS A 191 24.91 -3.25 -39.79
N ILE A 192 24.37 -2.73 -40.90
CA ILE A 192 24.38 -3.41 -42.20
C ILE A 192 25.66 -3.04 -42.94
N ASP A 193 25.98 -1.75 -42.98
CA ASP A 193 27.22 -1.20 -43.52
C ASP A 193 28.34 -1.35 -42.49
N HIS A 194 29.43 -2.03 -42.87
CA HIS A 194 30.58 -2.26 -42.00
C HIS A 194 31.40 -0.97 -41.81
N ASP A 195 31.45 -0.12 -42.83
CA ASP A 195 32.22 1.13 -42.80
C ASP A 195 31.43 2.23 -42.07
N HIS A 196 30.10 2.17 -42.15
CA HIS A 196 29.19 3.10 -41.48
C HIS A 196 28.13 2.36 -40.63
N PRO A 197 28.49 1.77 -39.48
CA PRO A 197 27.58 0.92 -38.70
C PRO A 197 26.34 1.65 -38.15
N ASP A 198 26.38 2.98 -38.03
CA ASP A 198 25.23 3.79 -37.56
C ASP A 198 24.30 4.24 -38.70
N LYS A 199 24.66 3.99 -39.97
CA LYS A 199 23.84 4.33 -41.12
C LYS A 199 22.50 3.59 -41.05
N PRO A 200 21.36 4.30 -41.06
CA PRO A 200 20.06 3.67 -40.94
C PRO A 200 19.54 3.18 -42.29
N PHE A 201 18.98 1.97 -42.30
CA PHE A 201 18.22 1.41 -43.41
C PHE A 201 16.80 1.19 -42.91
N THR A 202 15.83 1.86 -43.50
CA THR A 202 14.48 1.93 -42.97
C THR A 202 13.44 1.49 -43.98
N PHE A 203 12.39 0.85 -43.50
CA PHE A 203 11.17 0.67 -44.27
C PHE A 203 9.93 0.77 -43.38
N ALA A 204 8.78 1.12 -43.96
CA ALA A 204 7.51 1.22 -43.25
C ALA A 204 6.52 0.21 -43.82
N LEU A 205 5.87 -0.55 -42.93
CA LEU A 205 4.86 -1.54 -43.27
C LEU A 205 3.50 -1.11 -42.70
N ILE A 206 2.46 -1.10 -43.53
CA ILE A 206 1.09 -0.82 -43.10
C ILE A 206 0.18 -2.00 -43.50
N LEU A 207 -0.83 -2.29 -42.70
CA LEU A 207 -1.89 -3.22 -43.06
C LEU A 207 -3.03 -2.41 -43.69
N ASP A 208 -3.35 -2.71 -44.94
CA ASP A 208 -4.46 -2.08 -45.63
C ASP A 208 -5.79 -2.62 -45.07
N PRO A 209 -6.67 -1.75 -44.54
CA PRO A 209 -7.94 -2.18 -43.93
C PRO A 209 -8.92 -2.79 -44.94
N ASP A 210 -8.82 -2.45 -46.23
CA ASP A 210 -9.78 -2.91 -47.25
C ASP A 210 -9.39 -4.28 -47.80
N THR A 211 -8.09 -4.54 -47.93
CA THR A 211 -7.56 -5.78 -48.53
C THR A 211 -7.05 -6.80 -47.51
N ASP A 212 -6.85 -6.39 -46.24
CA ASP A 212 -6.18 -7.19 -45.19
C ASP A 212 -4.78 -7.66 -45.62
N LEU A 213 -4.13 -6.90 -46.53
CA LEU A 213 -2.79 -7.18 -47.03
C LEU A 213 -1.78 -6.15 -46.52
N TYR A 214 -0.58 -6.63 -46.23
CA TYR A 214 0.55 -5.78 -45.87
C TYR A 214 1.09 -5.07 -47.12
N GLN A 215 1.34 -3.78 -46.97
CA GLN A 215 1.92 -2.91 -48.00
C GLN A 215 3.12 -2.15 -47.44
N LEU A 216 4.12 -1.94 -48.29
CA LEU A 216 5.30 -1.14 -47.97
C LEU A 216 5.07 0.31 -48.43
N THR A 217 5.12 1.27 -47.50
CA THR A 217 4.84 2.69 -47.83
C THR A 217 6.10 3.53 -48.00
N ASP A 218 7.18 3.19 -47.30
CA ASP A 218 8.46 3.90 -47.35
C ASP A 218 9.61 2.89 -47.29
N CYS A 219 10.70 3.16 -48.01
CA CYS A 219 11.89 2.31 -48.05
C CYS A 219 13.13 3.13 -48.43
N ASN A 220 14.12 3.13 -47.54
CA ASN A 220 15.36 3.87 -47.72
C ASN A 220 16.55 3.01 -47.23
N PRO A 221 17.53 2.67 -48.10
CA PRO A 221 17.63 3.03 -49.52
C PRO A 221 16.53 2.36 -50.36
N ARG A 222 16.25 2.94 -51.53
CA ARG A 222 15.23 2.42 -52.45
C ARG A 222 15.71 1.09 -53.03
N LEU A 223 14.94 0.02 -52.83
CA LEU A 223 15.19 -1.32 -53.35
C LEU A 223 14.48 -1.53 -54.70
N ASP A 224 14.82 -2.61 -55.42
CA ASP A 224 14.08 -3.01 -56.62
C ASP A 224 12.65 -3.42 -56.22
N GLN A 225 11.67 -2.97 -57.00
CA GLN A 225 10.26 -3.22 -56.75
C GLN A 225 9.94 -4.71 -56.86
N LYS A 226 10.61 -5.43 -57.77
CA LYS A 226 10.40 -6.88 -57.96
C LYS A 226 10.75 -7.68 -56.71
N ASP A 227 11.85 -7.33 -56.06
CA ASP A 227 12.30 -8.00 -54.83
C ASP A 227 11.36 -7.69 -53.66
N ILE A 228 10.91 -6.43 -53.54
CA ILE A 228 9.92 -6.03 -52.54
C ILE A 228 8.62 -6.81 -52.72
N ASP A 229 8.11 -6.90 -53.95
CA ASP A 229 6.85 -7.58 -54.27
C ASP A 229 6.95 -9.09 -53.96
N GLU A 230 8.08 -9.74 -54.25
CA GLU A 230 8.30 -11.14 -53.89
C GLU A 230 8.24 -11.33 -52.36
N VAL A 231 8.90 -10.46 -51.61
CA VAL A 231 8.93 -10.53 -50.14
C VAL A 231 7.52 -10.28 -49.56
N LEU A 232 6.79 -9.30 -50.07
CA LEU A 232 5.42 -9.01 -49.65
C LEU A 232 4.45 -10.14 -50.01
N ASN A 233 4.61 -10.76 -51.18
CA ASN A 233 3.79 -11.91 -51.58
C ASN A 233 3.96 -13.08 -50.61
N VAL A 234 5.20 -13.36 -50.18
CA VAL A 234 5.47 -14.39 -49.17
C VAL A 234 4.85 -14.02 -47.82
N LEU A 235 4.97 -12.76 -47.39
CA LEU A 235 4.40 -12.28 -46.13
C LEU A 235 2.86 -12.35 -46.13
N ASN A 236 2.23 -11.97 -47.23
CA ASN A 236 0.78 -11.96 -47.37
C ASN A 236 0.20 -13.38 -47.54
N ALA A 237 0.99 -14.32 -48.07
CA ALA A 237 0.60 -15.73 -48.16
C ALA A 237 0.72 -16.48 -46.82
N ASP A 238 1.70 -16.15 -45.98
CA ASP A 238 1.92 -16.78 -44.66
C ASP A 238 1.79 -15.78 -43.51
N LYS A 239 0.71 -15.92 -42.73
CA LYS A 239 0.42 -15.06 -41.56
C LYS A 239 1.50 -15.12 -40.46
N HIS A 240 2.39 -16.12 -40.47
CA HIS A 240 3.55 -16.21 -39.56
C HIS A 240 4.88 -15.73 -40.19
N GLY A 241 4.83 -15.13 -41.38
CA GLY A 241 5.98 -14.78 -42.21
C GLY A 241 6.82 -13.56 -41.80
N PHE A 242 6.49 -12.87 -40.70
CA PHE A 242 7.18 -11.62 -40.29
C PHE A 242 8.69 -11.80 -40.08
N ASN A 243 9.11 -12.93 -39.51
CA ASN A 243 10.53 -13.22 -39.35
C ASN A 243 11.24 -13.35 -40.71
N GLY A 244 10.55 -13.95 -41.69
CA GLY A 244 11.03 -14.09 -43.06
C GLY A 244 11.18 -12.74 -43.76
N LEU A 245 10.19 -11.86 -43.63
CA LEU A 245 10.23 -10.48 -44.13
C LEU A 245 11.47 -9.74 -43.61
N VAL A 246 11.66 -9.70 -42.28
CA VAL A 246 12.76 -8.96 -41.65
C VAL A 246 14.12 -9.46 -42.12
N VAL A 247 14.30 -10.79 -42.22
CA VAL A 247 15.56 -11.38 -42.70
C VAL A 247 15.81 -11.08 -44.17
N ARG A 248 14.78 -11.21 -45.04
CA ARG A 248 14.91 -10.92 -46.48
C ARG A 248 15.20 -9.44 -46.72
N MET A 249 14.46 -8.53 -46.09
CA MET A 249 14.70 -7.08 -46.19
C MET A 249 16.11 -6.69 -45.75
N ARG A 250 16.63 -7.31 -44.68
CA ARG A 250 18.02 -7.07 -44.24
C ARG A 250 19.04 -7.52 -45.28
N LYS A 251 18.80 -8.63 -45.99
CA LYS A 251 19.67 -9.11 -47.07
C LYS A 251 19.64 -8.15 -48.26
N LEU A 252 18.45 -7.72 -48.68
CA LEU A 252 18.29 -6.76 -49.78
C LEU A 252 19.03 -5.45 -49.48
N PHE A 253 18.90 -4.90 -48.27
CA PHE A 253 19.67 -3.73 -47.87
C PHE A 253 21.20 -3.96 -47.88
N LYS A 254 21.66 -5.17 -47.58
CA LYS A 254 23.08 -5.51 -47.65
C LYS A 254 23.57 -5.58 -49.10
N GLU A 255 22.73 -5.98 -50.04
CA GLU A 255 23.05 -6.05 -51.46
C GLU A 255 23.10 -4.66 -52.12
N THR A 256 22.53 -3.63 -51.48
CA THR A 256 22.62 -2.24 -51.94
C THR A 256 23.88 -1.48 -51.52
N LEU A 257 24.77 -2.13 -50.78
CA LEU A 257 26.07 -1.59 -50.35
C LEU A 257 27.18 -1.97 -51.32
#